data_AF-B7BF22-F1
#
_entry.id   AF-B7BF22-F1
#
_cell.length_a   1.000
_cell.length_b   1.000
_cell.length_c   1.000
_cell.angle_alpha   90.00
_cell.angle_beta   90.00
_cell.angle_gamma   90.00
#
_symmetry.space_group_name_H-M   'P 1'
#
loop_
_entity.id
_entity.type
_entity.pdbx_description
1 polymer ?
#
loop_
_entity_poly.entity_id
_entity_poly.type
_entity_poly.pdbx_seq_one_letter_code
_entity_poly.pdbx_strand_id
1 'polypeptide(L)'
;MNQFITLGKAMKKQIGSIFKLLLKTISEAKLGSRSESEFRTKLRLQGIDVLFRRNDEGRIYGTTFFDLTTHTILNSSRLGKEYSANVFNDLYGGKQEQVQESIKESTRHTL
;
A
#
# COMPACT_ATOMS: atom_id res chain seq x y z
N MET A 1 -8.32 0.78 37.71
CA MET A 1 -7.74 0.37 36.42
C MET A 1 -6.80 1.49 35.95
N ASN A 2 -5.55 1.19 35.61
CA ASN A 2 -4.54 2.22 35.33
C ASN A 2 -4.77 2.83 33.93
N GLN A 3 -4.94 4.16 33.83
CA GLN A 3 -5.30 4.84 32.57
C GLN A 3 -4.30 4.55 31.43
N PHE A 4 -3.00 4.43 31.73
CA PHE A 4 -1.96 4.08 30.75
C PHE A 4 -2.15 2.70 30.10
N ILE A 5 -2.64 1.71 30.85
CA ILE A 5 -2.91 0.36 30.33
C ILE A 5 -4.13 0.38 29.40
N THR A 6 -5.14 1.16 29.75
CA THR A 6 -6.36 1.32 28.95
C THR A 6 -6.07 2.01 27.61
N LEU A 7 -5.26 3.08 27.62
CA LEU A 7 -4.87 3.80 26.39
C LEU A 7 -4.07 2.89 25.44
N GLY A 8 -3.10 2.13 25.94
CA GLY A 8 -2.33 1.18 25.12
C GLY A 8 -3.20 0.09 24.48
N LYS A 9 -4.23 -0.41 25.19
CA LYS A 9 -5.21 -1.35 24.63
C LYS A 9 -6.05 -0.71 23.52
N ALA A 10 -6.51 0.53 23.72
CA ALA A 10 -7.32 1.26 22.75
C ALA A 10 -6.54 1.52 21.44
N MET A 11 -5.29 1.97 21.55
CA MET A 11 -4.42 2.21 20.38
C MET A 11 -4.16 0.92 19.59
N LYS A 12 -3.84 -0.19 20.27
CA LYS A 12 -3.66 -1.50 19.60
C LYS A 12 -4.92 -1.95 18.86
N LYS A 13 -6.10 -1.73 19.45
CA LYS A 13 -7.39 -2.05 18.80
C LYS A 13 -7.61 -1.19 17.55
N GLN A 14 -7.32 0.11 17.62
CA GLN A 14 -7.43 1.02 16.48
C GLN A 14 -6.49 0.65 15.34
N ILE A 15 -5.20 0.39 15.64
CA ILE A 15 -4.21 -0.06 14.65
C ILE A 15 -4.67 -1.37 14.00
N GLY A 16 -5.16 -2.33 14.78
CA GLY A 16 -5.70 -3.59 14.26
C GLY A 16 -6.90 -3.39 13.34
N SER A 17 -7.76 -2.40 13.60
CA SER A 17 -8.89 -2.06 12.73
C SER A 17 -8.44 -1.47 11.40
N ILE A 18 -7.49 -0.53 11.44
CA ILE A 18 -6.91 0.09 10.22
C ILE A 18 -6.27 -0.99 9.36
N PHE A 19 -5.48 -1.88 9.97
CA PHE A 19 -4.83 -2.97 9.27
C PHE A 19 -5.82 -3.92 8.59
N LYS A 20 -6.91 -4.29 9.27
CA LYS A 20 -7.97 -5.14 8.69
C LYS A 20 -8.64 -4.50 7.48
N LEU A 21 -8.95 -3.20 7.56
CA LEU A 21 -9.58 -2.48 6.47
C LEU A 21 -8.65 -2.40 5.26
N LEU A 22 -7.39 -2.03 5.48
CA LEU A 22 -6.40 -1.97 4.41
C LEU A 22 -6.22 -3.34 3.73
N LEU A 23 -6.10 -4.40 4.53
CA LEU A 23 -5.95 -5.76 4.00
C LEU A 23 -7.14 -6.17 3.14
N LYS A 24 -8.37 -5.87 3.58
CA LYS A 24 -9.58 -6.13 2.82
C LYS A 24 -9.54 -5.41 1.46
N THR A 25 -9.25 -4.12 1.47
CA THR A 25 -9.19 -3.30 0.25
C THR A 25 -8.13 -3.80 -0.73
N ILE A 26 -6.94 -4.13 -0.25
CA ILE A 26 -5.86 -4.69 -1.08
C ILE A 26 -6.27 -6.02 -1.69
N SER A 27 -6.96 -6.87 -0.93
CA SER A 27 -7.44 -8.18 -1.39
C SER A 27 -8.46 -8.04 -2.51
N GLU A 28 -9.43 -7.15 -2.34
CA GLU A 28 -10.47 -6.89 -3.34
C GLU A 28 -9.88 -6.30 -4.62
N ALA A 29 -8.94 -5.36 -4.49
CA ALA A 29 -8.21 -4.82 -5.64
C ALA A 29 -7.39 -5.91 -6.35
N LYS A 30 -6.68 -6.76 -5.61
CA LYS A 30 -5.85 -7.85 -6.17
C LYS A 30 -6.69 -8.87 -6.93
N LEU A 31 -7.82 -9.31 -6.38
CA LEU A 31 -8.72 -10.26 -7.02
C LEU A 31 -9.40 -9.67 -8.27
N GLY A 32 -9.67 -8.37 -8.26
CA GLY A 32 -10.40 -7.70 -9.32
C GLY A 32 -9.53 -7.14 -10.46
N SER A 33 -8.20 -7.26 -10.42
CA SER A 33 -7.32 -6.56 -11.37
C SER A 33 -6.54 -7.54 -12.24
N ARG A 34 -6.44 -7.24 -13.53
CA ARG A 34 -5.71 -8.03 -14.53
C ARG A 34 -4.35 -7.44 -14.91
N SER A 35 -4.10 -6.18 -14.54
CA SER A 35 -2.85 -5.46 -14.76
C SER A 35 -2.42 -4.67 -13.52
N GLU A 36 -1.17 -4.17 -13.53
CA GLU A 36 -0.67 -3.30 -12.46
C GLU A 36 -1.44 -1.97 -12.41
N SER A 37 -1.71 -1.36 -13.57
CA SER A 37 -2.45 -0.11 -13.69
C SER A 37 -3.88 -0.24 -13.17
N GLU A 38 -4.58 -1.34 -13.47
CA GLU A 38 -5.91 -1.60 -12.90
C GLU A 38 -5.84 -1.73 -11.37
N PHE A 39 -4.84 -2.44 -10.86
CA PHE A 39 -4.64 -2.61 -9.42
C PHE A 39 -4.37 -1.27 -8.73
N ARG A 40 -3.47 -0.44 -9.27
CA ARG A 40 -3.18 0.91 -8.79
C ARG A 40 -4.43 1.79 -8.81
N THR A 41 -5.19 1.75 -9.90
CA THR A 41 -6.41 2.55 -10.06
C THR A 41 -7.44 2.16 -9.00
N LYS A 42 -7.68 0.87 -8.79
CA LYS A 42 -8.62 0.38 -7.78
C LYS A 42 -8.21 0.78 -6.36
N LEU A 43 -6.92 0.72 -6.03
CA LEU A 43 -6.43 1.17 -4.74
C LEU A 43 -6.60 2.69 -4.55
N ARG A 44 -6.28 3.49 -5.58
CA ARG A 44 -6.40 4.95 -5.51
C ARG A 44 -7.84 5.42 -5.33
N LEU A 45 -8.80 4.74 -5.95
CA LEU A 45 -10.24 4.98 -5.72
C LEU A 45 -10.66 4.73 -4.26
N GLN A 46 -9.86 3.99 -3.49
CA GLN A 46 -10.08 3.70 -2.08
C GLN A 46 -9.10 4.49 -1.18
N GLY A 47 -8.40 5.50 -1.71
CA GLY A 47 -7.48 6.34 -0.94
C GLY A 47 -6.14 5.66 -0.59
N ILE A 48 -5.78 4.58 -1.29
CA ILE A 48 -4.52 3.86 -1.08
C ILE A 48 -3.64 3.99 -2.32
N ASP A 49 -2.37 4.31 -2.14
CA ASP A 49 -1.37 4.18 -3.19
C ASP A 49 -0.42 3.00 -2.90
N VAL A 50 0.26 2.53 -3.93
CA VAL A 50 1.23 1.43 -3.84
C VAL A 50 2.51 1.80 -4.57
N LEU A 51 3.65 1.53 -3.94
CA LEU A 51 4.96 1.60 -4.57
C LEU A 51 5.50 0.18 -4.75
N PHE A 52 5.69 -0.22 -6.00
CA PHE A 52 6.46 -1.39 -6.36
C PHE A 52 7.90 -0.98 -6.62
N ARG A 53 8.84 -1.51 -5.82
CA ARG A 53 10.27 -1.36 -6.05
C ARG A 53 10.72 -2.48 -6.98
N ARG A 54 11.36 -2.08 -8.08
CA ARG A 54 11.86 -2.99 -9.12
C ARG A 54 13.36 -2.86 -9.26
N ASN A 55 14.05 -3.97 -9.54
CA ASN A 55 15.45 -3.93 -9.97
C ASN A 55 15.53 -3.62 -11.48
N ASP A 56 16.75 -3.60 -12.01
CA ASP A 56 17.01 -3.27 -13.43
C ASP A 56 16.38 -4.27 -14.41
N GLU A 57 16.16 -5.51 -13.98
CA GLU A 57 15.46 -6.55 -14.74
C GLU A 57 13.93 -6.44 -14.65
N GLY A 58 13.42 -5.43 -13.93
CA GLY A 58 12.00 -5.25 -13.70
C GLY A 58 11.38 -6.21 -12.68
N ARG A 59 12.18 -6.98 -11.93
CA ARG A 59 11.70 -7.86 -10.85
C ARG A 59 11.21 -7.01 -9.67
N ILE A 60 9.98 -7.24 -9.20
CA ILE A 60 9.48 -6.60 -7.98
C ILE A 60 10.13 -7.28 -6.77
N TYR A 61 10.90 -6.52 -5.99
CA TYR A 61 11.53 -7.01 -4.76
C TYR A 61 10.95 -6.38 -3.50
N GLY A 62 10.14 -5.33 -3.63
CA GLY A 62 9.48 -4.69 -2.49
C GLY A 62 8.17 -4.03 -2.87
N THR A 63 7.21 -4.09 -1.95
CA THR A 63 5.91 -3.43 -2.11
C THR A 63 5.57 -2.66 -0.83
N THR A 64 5.24 -1.38 -0.97
CA THR A 64 4.81 -0.51 0.13
C THR A 64 3.47 0.11 -0.21
N PHE A 65 2.52 0.03 0.72
CA PHE A 65 1.20 0.65 0.62
C PHE A 65 1.16 1.92 1.45
N PHE A 66 0.50 2.94 0.92
CA PHE A 66 0.31 4.24 1.54
C PHE A 66 -1.19 4.48 1.65
N ASP A 67 -1.74 4.37 2.86
CA ASP A 67 -3.11 4.77 3.12
C ASP A 67 -3.12 6.29 3.34
N LEU A 68 -3.63 7.03 2.37
CA LEU A 68 -3.70 8.50 2.39
C LEU A 68 -4.81 9.00 3.32
N THR A 69 -5.76 8.14 3.71
CA THR A 69 -6.84 8.48 4.63
C THR A 69 -6.36 8.44 6.07
N THR A 70 -5.54 7.44 6.42
CA THR A 70 -5.02 7.26 7.77
C THR A 70 -3.57 7.73 7.94
N HIS A 71 -2.94 8.21 6.86
CA HIS A 71 -1.51 8.55 6.78
C HIS A 71 -0.60 7.39 7.24
N THR A 72 -1.00 6.16 6.94
CA THR A 72 -0.28 4.95 7.36
C THR A 72 0.52 4.37 6.22
N ILE A 73 1.78 3.99 6.50
CA ILE A 73 2.66 3.30 5.55
C ILE A 73 2.85 1.85 5.99
N LEU A 74 2.57 0.91 5.10
CA LEU A 74 2.65 -0.53 5.38
C LEU A 74 3.42 -1.28 4.29
N ASN A 75 4.50 -1.95 4.72
CA ASN A 75 5.22 -2.88 3.87
C ASN A 75 4.42 -4.17 3.73
N SER A 76 4.40 -4.72 2.52
CA SER A 76 3.56 -5.87 2.21
C SER A 76 3.97 -7.15 2.94
N SER A 77 5.23 -7.27 3.37
CA SER A 77 5.70 -8.35 4.25
C SER A 77 4.95 -8.42 5.58
N ARG A 78 4.30 -7.34 6.02
CA ARG A 78 3.47 -7.30 7.22
C ARG A 78 2.03 -7.75 6.98
N LEU A 79 1.59 -7.84 5.72
CA LEU A 79 0.23 -8.22 5.33
C LEU A 79 0.04 -9.74 5.20
N GLY A 80 1.14 -10.50 5.17
CA GLY A 80 1.15 -11.95 4.99
C GLY A 80 1.76 -12.39 3.66
N LYS A 81 2.03 -13.69 3.53
CA LYS A 81 2.76 -14.27 2.38
C LYS A 81 2.05 -14.03 1.03
N GLU A 82 0.72 -14.04 1.03
CA GLU A 82 -0.14 -13.78 -0.14
C GLU A 82 -0.02 -12.37 -0.73
N TYR A 83 0.62 -11.45 0.01
CA TYR A 83 0.88 -10.07 -0.41
C TYR A 83 2.38 -9.80 -0.49
N SER A 84 3.22 -10.84 -0.48
CA SER A 84 4.66 -10.67 -0.63
C SER A 84 5.01 -10.04 -1.98
N ALA A 85 6.20 -9.43 -2.04
CA ALA A 85 6.73 -8.90 -3.29
C ALA A 85 6.80 -9.98 -4.39
N ASN A 86 7.07 -11.24 -4.03
CA ASN A 86 7.09 -12.36 -4.98
C ASN A 86 5.73 -12.57 -5.65
N VAL A 87 4.62 -12.53 -4.89
CA VAL A 87 3.28 -12.68 -5.47
C VAL A 87 2.99 -11.56 -6.48
N PHE A 88 3.36 -10.31 -6.14
CA PHE A 88 3.22 -9.20 -7.08
C PHE A 88 4.18 -9.28 -8.27
N ASN A 89 5.38 -9.84 -8.07
CA ASN A 89 6.29 -10.14 -9.16
C ASN A 89 5.71 -11.19 -10.11
N ASP A 90 5.02 -12.21 -9.62
CA ASP A 90 4.44 -13.22 -10.51
C ASP A 90 3.26 -12.64 -11.31
N LEU A 91 2.54 -11.68 -10.74
CA LEU A 91 1.43 -10.98 -11.41
C LEU A 91 1.92 -9.91 -12.41
N TYR A 92 2.93 -9.13 -12.03
CA TYR A 92 3.31 -7.88 -12.70
C TYR A 92 4.81 -7.78 -13.05
N GLY A 93 5.62 -8.76 -12.71
CA GLY A 93 7.06 -8.83 -13.04
C GLY A 93 7.26 -8.82 -14.55
N GLY A 94 8.25 -8.05 -15.03
CA GLY A 94 8.55 -7.93 -16.47
C GLY A 94 7.61 -7.03 -17.27
N LYS A 95 6.50 -6.53 -16.69
CA LYS A 95 5.65 -5.51 -17.29
C LYS A 95 5.96 -4.17 -16.63
N GLN A 96 6.93 -3.44 -17.19
CA GLN A 96 7.14 -2.05 -16.77
C GLN A 96 6.01 -1.19 -17.35
N GLU A 97 4.96 -1.00 -16.57
CA GLU A 97 4.02 0.09 -16.85
C GLU A 97 4.64 1.37 -16.28
N GLN A 98 4.90 2.35 -17.14
CA GLN A 98 5.41 3.65 -16.70
C GLN A 98 4.37 4.28 -15.76
N VAL A 99 4.69 4.33 -14.47
CA VAL A 99 3.91 5.11 -13.51
C VAL A 99 4.32 6.56 -13.72
N GLN A 100 3.41 7.37 -14.24
CA GLN A 100 3.56 8.82 -14.21
C GLN A 100 3.49 9.27 -12.75
N GLU A 101 4.66 9.49 -12.14
CA GLU A 101 4.80 10.14 -10.85
C GLU A 101 4.37 11.60 -11.00
N SER A 102 3.10 11.89 -10.69
CA SER A 102 2.71 13.25 -10.33
C SER A 102 3.15 13.53 -8.89
N ILE A 103 4.45 13.68 -8.67
CA ILE A 103 4.93 14.51 -7.57
C ILE A 103 4.75 15.95 -8.07
N LYS A 104 3.56 16.54 -7.84
CA LYS A 104 3.49 18.01 -7.83
C LYS A 104 4.27 18.46 -6.62
N GLU A 105 5.51 18.85 -6.89
CA GLU A 105 6.38 19.60 -6.02
C GLU A 105 5.65 20.84 -5.49
N SER A 106 5.04 20.71 -4.32
CA SER A 106 4.61 21.84 -3.51
C SER A 106 5.82 22.36 -2.73
N THR A 107 6.78 22.95 -3.46
CA THR A 107 7.87 23.72 -2.88
C THR A 107 7.70 25.18 -3.27
N ARG A 108 7.02 25.91 -2.38
CA ARG A 108 7.19 27.34 -2.06
C ARG A 108 7.31 28.32 -3.22
N HIS A 109 6.17 28.89 -3.62
CA HIS A 109 6.13 30.32 -3.96
C HIS A 109 5.37 31.04 -2.84
N THR A 110 6.12 31.59 -1.89
CA THR A 110 5.63 32.65 -1.00
C THR A 110 6.28 33.94 -1.50
N LEU A 111 5.42 34.84 -1.99
CA LEU A 111 5.58 36.26 -2.30
C LEU A 111 6.90 36.71 -2.96
#